data_AF-Q6MI71-F1
#
_entry.id   AF-Q6MI71-F1
#
_cell.length_a   1.000
_cell.length_b   1.000
_cell.length_c   1.000
_cell.angle_alpha   90.00
_cell.angle_beta   90.00
_cell.angle_gamma   90.00
#
_symmetry.space_group_name_H-M   'P 1'
#
loop_
_entity.id
_entity.type
_entity.pdbx_description
1 polymer ?
#
loop_
_entity_poly.entity_id
_entity_poly.type
_entity_poly.pdbx_seq_one_letter_code
_entity_poly.pdbx_strand_id
1 'polypeptide(L)'
;MLPLLLATGTALAFLFYRTMIFYYADHQLHEALICAESVQVSTCKNHLEKSLQKLVFKDTRFNVRLNRSITGSSGRIEIALQPEINISKELRLTSRGW
;
A
#
# COMPACT_ATOMS: atom_id res chain seq x y z
N MET A 1 13.64 11.83 33.24
CA MET A 1 12.79 10.62 33.09
C MET A 1 11.60 10.87 32.19
N LEU A 2 10.69 11.79 32.54
CA LEU A 2 9.46 12.07 31.75
C LEU A 2 9.67 12.38 30.24
N PRO A 3 10.62 13.23 29.82
CA PRO A 3 10.82 13.51 28.39
C PRO A 3 11.34 12.30 27.60
N LEU A 4 12.10 11.40 28.25
CA LEU A 4 12.60 10.18 27.60
C LEU A 4 11.46 9.20 27.32
N LEU A 5 10.52 9.05 28.27
CA LEU A 5 9.33 8.21 28.10
C LEU A 5 8.39 8.74 27.01
N LEU A 6 8.25 10.07 26.90
CA LEU A 6 7.47 10.69 25.83
C LEU A 6 8.12 10.48 24.45
N ALA A 7 9.45 10.60 24.37
CA ALA A 7 10.19 10.35 23.14
C ALA A 7 10.08 8.88 22.68
N THR A 8 10.21 7.91 23.60
CA THR A 8 10.06 6.49 23.25
C THR A 8 8.62 6.13 22.91
N GLY A 9 7.63 6.67 23.63
CA GLY A 9 6.22 6.46 23.33
C GLY A 9 5.82 6.97 21.95
N THR A 10 6.27 8.17 21.58
CA THR A 10 6.02 8.73 20.24
C THR A 10 6.73 7.94 19.14
N ALA A 11 8.00 7.57 19.33
CA ALA A 11 8.73 6.74 18.38
C ALA A 11 8.04 5.38 18.13
N LEU A 12 7.57 4.72 19.20
CA LEU A 12 6.81 3.48 19.08
C LEU A 12 5.50 3.69 18.32
N ALA A 13 4.75 4.75 18.65
CA ALA A 13 3.52 5.07 17.93
C ALA A 13 3.75 5.28 16.42
N PHE A 14 4.84 5.94 16.03
CA PHE A 14 5.23 6.10 14.63
C PHE A 14 5.57 4.77 13.95
N LEU A 15 6.31 3.88 14.63
CA LEU A 15 6.64 2.56 14.10
C LEU A 15 5.39 1.68 13.95
N PHE A 16 4.47 1.74 14.91
CA PHE A 16 3.19 1.03 14.84
C PHE A 16 2.33 1.55 13.69
N TYR A 17 2.17 2.87 13.56
CA TYR A 17 1.46 3.47 12.44
C TYR A 17 2.05 3.00 11.10
N ARG A 18 3.37 3.07 10.95
CA ARG A 18 4.06 2.66 9.72
C ARG A 18 3.85 1.18 9.40
N THR A 19 3.96 0.31 10.39
CA THR A 19 3.73 -1.14 10.24
C THR A 19 2.29 -1.40 9.82
N MET A 20 1.34 -0.70 10.44
CA MET A 20 -0.07 -0.86 10.14
C MET A 20 -0.39 -0.41 8.71
N ILE A 21 0.11 0.76 8.28
CA ILE A 21 -0.05 1.22 6.90
C ILE A 21 0.55 0.22 5.91
N PHE A 22 1.74 -0.31 6.19
CA PHE A 22 2.38 -1.29 5.31
C PHE A 22 1.54 -2.56 5.16
N TYR A 23 1.04 -3.10 6.27
CA TYR A 23 0.22 -4.30 6.29
C TYR A 23 -1.09 -4.12 5.51
N TYR A 24 -1.77 -3.00 5.72
CA TYR A 24 -3.01 -2.71 5.00
C TYR A 24 -2.78 -2.41 3.52
N ALA A 25 -1.72 -1.67 3.18
CA ALA A 25 -1.37 -1.40 1.78
C ALA A 25 -1.07 -2.70 1.03
N ASP A 26 -0.40 -3.65 1.69
CA ASP A 26 -0.14 -4.96 1.12
C ASP A 26 -1.40 -5.77 0.87
N HIS A 27 -2.28 -5.85 1.87
CA HIS A 27 -3.57 -6.53 1.75
C HIS A 27 -4.41 -5.93 0.61
N GLN A 28 -4.52 -4.60 0.56
CA GLN A 28 -5.28 -3.90 -0.47
C GLN A 28 -4.66 -4.08 -1.87
N LEU A 29 -3.33 -4.13 -1.97
CA LEU A 29 -2.65 -4.43 -3.24
C LEU A 29 -2.97 -5.83 -3.73
N HIS A 30 -2.98 -6.80 -2.82
CA HIS A 30 -3.32 -8.18 -3.14
C HIS A 30 -4.76 -8.31 -3.64
N GLU A 31 -5.72 -7.68 -2.96
CA GLU A 31 -7.11 -7.65 -3.42
C GLU A 31 -7.26 -6.93 -4.77
N ALA A 32 -6.53 -5.83 -4.98
CA ALA A 32 -6.56 -5.10 -6.25
C ALA A 32 -6.00 -5.93 -7.42
N LEU A 33 -4.98 -6.76 -7.15
CA LEU A 33 -4.43 -7.69 -8.12
C LEU A 33 -5.44 -8.77 -8.51
N ILE A 34 -6.10 -9.40 -7.53
CA ILE A 34 -7.16 -10.39 -7.76
C ILE A 34 -8.33 -9.75 -8.52
N CYS A 35 -8.73 -8.53 -8.15
CA CYS A 35 -9.73 -7.76 -8.88
C CYS A 35 -9.33 -7.54 -10.34
N ALA A 36 -8.06 -7.22 -10.60
CA ALA A 36 -7.56 -6.95 -11.95
C ALA A 36 -7.54 -8.20 -12.85
N GLU A 37 -7.62 -9.42 -12.30
CA GLU A 37 -7.78 -10.66 -13.09
C GLU A 37 -9.19 -10.79 -13.68
N SER A 38 -10.22 -10.32 -12.97
CA SER A 38 -11.63 -10.48 -13.35
C SER A 38 -12.27 -9.21 -13.92
N VAL A 39 -11.77 -8.03 -13.53
CA VAL A 39 -12.35 -6.72 -13.86
C VAL A 39 -11.31 -5.82 -14.56
N GLN A 40 -11.78 -4.74 -15.19
CA GLN A 40 -10.91 -3.73 -15.78
C GLN A 40 -9.99 -3.08 -14.74
N VAL A 41 -8.70 -2.99 -15.06
CA VAL A 41 -7.62 -2.49 -14.19
C VAL A 41 -7.91 -1.09 -13.62
N SER A 42 -8.54 -0.21 -14.40
CA SER A 42 -8.90 1.15 -13.98
C SER A 42 -9.88 1.16 -12.79
N THR A 43 -10.87 0.26 -12.80
CA THR A 43 -11.86 0.14 -11.72
C THR A 43 -11.20 -0.34 -10.44
N CYS A 44 -10.36 -1.38 -10.52
CA CYS A 44 -9.64 -1.92 -9.38
C CYS A 44 -8.64 -0.90 -8.82
N LYS A 45 -7.95 -0.15 -9.70
CA LYS A 45 -7.06 0.95 -9.30
C LYS A 45 -7.82 2.04 -8.53
N ASN A 46 -8.96 2.52 -9.05
CA ASN A 46 -9.76 3.54 -8.37
C ASN A 46 -10.26 3.07 -7.00
N HIS A 47 -10.62 1.78 -6.88
CA HIS A 47 -11.04 1.20 -5.60
C HIS A 47 -9.88 1.17 -4.60
N LEU A 48 -8.70 0.71 -5.05
CA LEU A 48 -7.47 0.69 -4.26
C LEU A 48 -7.07 2.09 -3.78
N GLU A 49 -7.09 3.09 -4.66
CA GLU A 49 -6.77 4.48 -4.30
C GLU A 49 -7.74 5.04 -3.25
N LYS A 50 -9.04 4.79 -3.39
CA LYS A 50 -10.04 5.19 -2.38
C LYS A 50 -9.84 4.50 -1.04
N SER A 51 -9.50 3.23 -1.02
CA SER A 51 -9.20 2.49 0.21
C SER A 51 -7.96 3.03 0.90
N LEU A 52 -6.87 3.28 0.15
CA LEU A 52 -5.64 3.84 0.69
C LEU A 52 -5.86 5.24 1.25
N GLN A 53 -6.64 6.09 0.58
CA GLN A 53 -6.92 7.46 1.02
C GLN A 53 -7.67 7.53 2.37
N LYS A 54 -8.45 6.50 2.72
CA LYS A 54 -9.10 6.39 4.04
C LYS A 54 -8.13 5.99 5.15
N LEU A 55 -7.02 5.36 4.79
CA LEU A 55 -6.07 4.75 5.71
C LEU A 55 -4.92 5.72 6.05
N VAL A 56 -4.47 6.49 5.06
CA VAL A 56 -3.36 7.42 5.21
C VAL A 56 -3.84 8.81 5.64
N PHE A 57 -2.98 9.58 6.31
CA PHE A 57 -3.26 10.99 6.59
C PHE A 57 -3.47 11.79 5.30
N LYS A 58 -4.29 12.84 5.37
CA LYS A 58 -4.77 13.64 4.23
C LYS A 58 -3.66 14.17 3.30
N ASP A 59 -2.48 14.45 3.85
CA ASP A 59 -1.34 15.00 3.10
C ASP A 59 -0.32 13.93 2.65
N THR A 60 -0.64 12.65 2.86
CA THR A 60 0.22 11.54 2.44
C THR A 60 0.12 11.37 0.93
N ARG A 61 1.23 11.56 0.22
CA ARG A 61 1.30 11.29 -1.22
C ARG A 61 1.52 9.79 -1.42
N PHE A 62 0.69 9.18 -2.26
CA PHE A 62 0.86 7.80 -2.68
C PHE A 62 0.67 7.67 -4.20
N ASN A 63 1.36 6.71 -4.80
CA ASN A 63 1.25 6.40 -6.22
C ASN A 63 0.91 4.92 -6.38
N VAL A 64 -0.16 4.64 -7.12
CA VAL A 64 -0.62 3.29 -7.41
C VAL A 64 -0.43 3.01 -8.89
N ARG A 65 0.35 1.97 -9.18
CA ARG A 65 0.51 1.40 -10.53
C ARG A 65 -0.03 -0.02 -10.51
N LEU A 66 -1.08 -0.25 -11.29
CA LEU A 66 -1.66 -1.56 -11.48
C LEU A 66 -1.60 -1.86 -12.98
N ASN A 67 -0.98 -2.97 -13.35
CA ASN A 67 -0.80 -3.38 -14.74
C ASN A 67 -1.28 -4.83 -14.89
N ARG A 68 -1.99 -5.11 -15.99
CA ARG A 68 -2.38 -6.45 -16.38
C ARG A 68 -1.68 -6.80 -17.68
N SER A 69 -0.95 -7.90 -17.71
CA SER A 69 -0.37 -8.50 -18.91
C SER A 69 -1.03 -9.84 -19.22
N ILE A 70 -0.76 -10.37 -20.42
CA ILE A 70 -1.24 -11.71 -20.83
C ILE A 70 -0.67 -12.80 -19.91
N THR A 71 0.48 -12.55 -19.30
CA THR A 71 1.19 -13.47 -18.39
C THR A 71 0.79 -13.35 -16.92
N GLY A 72 -0.09 -12.41 -16.57
CA GLY A 72 -0.57 -12.20 -15.20
C GLY A 72 -0.82 -10.74 -14.84
N SER A 73 -1.04 -10.48 -13.55
CA SER A 73 -1.23 -9.12 -13.02
C SER A 73 -0.05 -8.69 -12.16
N SER A 74 0.37 -7.42 -12.29
CA SER A 74 1.41 -6.80 -11.46
C SER A 74 0.91 -5.49 -10.86
N GLY A 75 1.32 -5.25 -9.63
CA GLY A 75 0.88 -4.12 -8.84
C GLY A 75 2.04 -3.55 -8.05
N ARG A 76 2.11 -2.22 -8.02
CA ARG A 76 3.07 -1.47 -7.23
C ARG A 76 2.37 -0.31 -6.53
N ILE A 77 2.58 -0.21 -5.23
CA ILE A 77 2.16 0.92 -4.42
C ILE A 77 3.41 1.58 -3.85
N GLU A 78 3.46 2.90 -3.98
CA GLU A 78 4.47 3.75 -3.35
C GLU A 78 3.76 4.69 -2.40
N ILE A 79 4.13 4.67 -1.12
CA ILE A 79 3.55 5.56 -0.10
C ILE A 79 4.69 6.38 0.52
N ALA A 80 4.62 7.70 0.37
CA ALA A 80 5.55 8.64 0.96
C ALA A 80 5.06 9.01 2.37
N LEU A 81 5.45 8.21 3.37
CA LEU A 81 5.16 8.49 4.77
C LEU A 81 6.21 9.46 5.33
N GLN A 82 5.76 10.53 5.98
CA GLN A 82 6.64 11.44 6.74
C GLN A 82 6.83 10.92 8.18
N PRO A 83 8.03 11.08 8.79
CA PRO A 83 9.26 11.64 8.21
C PRO A 83 9.83 10.73 7.10
N GLU A 84 10.25 11.33 5.98
CA GLU A 84 10.44 10.72 4.65
C GLU A 84 11.07 9.32 4.67
N ILE A 85 10.22 8.29 4.62
CA ILE A 85 10.65 6.95 4.25
C ILE A 85 9.72 6.45 3.16
N ASN A 86 10.27 6.35 1.95
CA ASN A 86 9.56 5.88 0.77
C ASN A 86 9.43 4.36 0.82
N ILE A 87 8.19 3.86 0.93
CA ILE A 87 7.91 2.43 0.90
C ILE A 87 7.48 2.07 -0.52
N SER A 88 8.32 1.31 -1.23
CA SER A 88 8.00 0.73 -2.54
C SER A 88 7.83 -0.78 -2.42
N LYS A 89 6.63 -1.29 -2.77
CA LYS A 89 6.37 -2.74 -2.83
C LYS A 89 5.89 -3.13 -4.22
N GLU A 90 6.54 -4.13 -4.83
CA GLU A 90 6.17 -4.72 -6.12
C GLU A 90 5.69 -6.16 -5.91
N LEU A 91 4.50 -6.48 -6.42
CA LEU A 91 3.94 -7.83 -6.44
C LEU A 91 3.65 -8.25 -7.89
N ARG A 92 3.97 -9.51 -8.21
CA ARG A 92 3.70 -10.13 -9.50
C ARG A 92 2.97 -11.44 -9.25
N LEU A 93 1.76 -11.58 -9.79
CA LEU A 93 1.04 -12.85 -9.84
C LEU A 93 1.28 -13.46 -11.21
N THR A 94 2.05 -14.55 -11.25
CA THR A 94 2.30 -15.32 -12.47
C THR A 94 1.19 -16.35 -12.63
N SER A 95 0.38 -16.20 -13.68
CA SER A 95 -0.57 -17.25 -14.07
C SER A 95 0.23 -18.42 -14.66
N ARG A 96 0.32 -19.54 -13.94
CA ARG A 96 0.67 -20.82 -14.57
C ARG A 96 -0.54 -21.24 -15.38
N GLY A 97 -0.38 -21.23 -16.70
CA GLY A 97 -1.37 -21.70 -17.65
C GLY A 97 -1.89 -23.08 -17.28
N TRP A 98 -3.20 -23.21 -17.41
CA TRP A 98 -3.88 -24.48 -17.60
C TRP A 98 -4.01 -24.72 -19.11
#